data_AF-A0A2E0WXD6-F1
#
_entry.id   AF-A0A2E0WXD6-F1
#
_cell.length_a   1.000
_cell.length_b   1.000
_cell.length_c   1.000
_cell.angle_alpha   90.00
_cell.angle_beta   90.00
_cell.angle_gamma   90.00
#
_symmetry.space_group_name_H-M   'P 1'
#
loop_
_entity.id
_entity.type
_entity.pdbx_description
1 polymer ?
#
loop_
_entity_poly.entity_id
_entity_poly.type
_entity_poly.pdbx_seq_one_letter_code
_entity_poly.pdbx_strand_id
1 'polypeptide(L)' 'MPCSRVYDLIGRKGIRADATWPAPGEHIHTDGVGYRLRKGEHDITDFDWKLYLDFAAERIH' A
#
# COMPACT_ATOMS: atom_id res chain seq x y z
N MET A 1 10.56 5.52 -2.98
CA MET A 1 9.25 6.07 -3.40
C MET A 1 9.15 7.58 -3.12
N PRO A 2 8.75 8.42 -4.09
CA PRO A 2 8.79 9.89 -3.97
C PRO A 2 7.83 10.48 -2.91
N CYS A 3 6.72 9.81 -2.58
CA CYS A 3 5.75 10.29 -1.58
C CYS A 3 6.23 10.17 -0.12
N SER A 4 7.34 9.47 0.15
CA SER A 4 7.79 9.16 1.52
C SER A 4 8.00 10.42 2.37
N ARG A 5 8.62 11.45 1.78
CA ARG A 5 8.96 12.71 2.48
C ARG A 5 7.75 13.45 3.01
N VAL A 6 6.61 13.36 2.33
CA VAL A 6 5.38 14.04 2.74
C VAL A 6 4.76 13.32 3.94
N TYR A 7 4.78 11.99 3.95
CA TYR A 7 4.30 11.20 5.09
C TYR A 7 5.16 11.45 6.33
N ASP A 8 6.48 11.48 6.17
CA ASP A 8 7.40 11.81 7.27
C ASP A 8 7.14 13.22 7.82
N LEU A 9 6.89 14.21 6.93
CA LEU A 9 6.58 15.59 7.32
C LEU A 9 5.32 15.71 8.18
N ILE A 10 4.31 14.89 7.93
CA ILE A 10 3.05 14.89 8.69
C ILE A 10 3.08 13.92 9.89
N GLY A 11 4.25 13.37 10.24
CA GLY A 11 4.42 12.46 11.37
C GLY A 11 3.84 11.06 11.16
N ARG A 12 3.61 10.66 9.91
CA ARG A 12 3.10 9.33 9.54
C ARG A 12 4.18 8.48 8.89
N LYS A 13 4.08 7.16 9.03
CA LYS A 13 4.99 6.22 8.37
C LYS A 13 4.56 5.97 6.93
N GLY A 14 5.24 6.61 5.97
CA GLY A 14 5.05 6.34 4.54
C GLY A 14 5.79 5.08 4.06
N ILE A 15 5.62 4.73 2.79
CA ILE A 15 6.50 3.76 2.11
C ILE A 15 7.88 4.37 2.02
N ARG A 16 8.90 3.66 2.50
CA ARG A 16 10.27 4.19 2.58
C ARG A 16 10.81 4.62 1.20
N ALA A 17 11.67 5.63 1.22
CA ALA A 17 12.31 6.15 0.01
C ALA A 17 13.13 5.06 -0.72
N ASP A 18 13.77 4.18 0.04
CA ASP A 18 14.61 3.06 -0.39
C ASP A 18 13.85 1.74 -0.59
N ALA A 19 12.53 1.73 -0.45
CA ALA A 19 11.72 0.53 -0.64
C ALA A 19 11.88 -0.01 -2.07
N THR A 20 12.16 -1.32 -2.17
CA THR A 20 12.12 -2.07 -3.42
C THR A 20 10.67 -2.34 -3.83
N TRP A 21 10.45 -2.57 -5.13
CA TRP A 21 9.13 -3.01 -5.59
C TRP A 21 8.80 -4.39 -4.99
N PRO A 22 7.61 -4.59 -4.44
CA PRO A 22 7.18 -5.90 -3.96
C PRO A 22 7.00 -6.86 -5.14
N ALA A 23 7.12 -8.16 -4.88
CA ALA A 23 6.83 -9.16 -5.91
C ALA A 23 5.33 -9.18 -6.25
N PRO A 24 4.93 -9.64 -7.45
CA PRO A 24 3.51 -9.80 -7.76
C PRO A 24 2.80 -10.68 -6.74
N GLY A 25 1.71 -10.17 -6.17
CA GLY A 25 0.93 -10.81 -5.10
C GLY A 25 1.25 -10.29 -3.69
N GLU A 26 2.42 -9.66 -3.51
CA GLU A 26 2.81 -9.02 -2.26
C GLU A 26 2.28 -7.58 -2.15
N HIS A 27 2.30 -7.05 -0.94
CA HIS A 27 1.88 -5.69 -0.65
C HIS A 27 2.72 -5.05 0.44
N ILE A 28 2.78 -3.73 0.38
CA ILE A 28 3.36 -2.88 1.40
C ILE A 28 2.20 -2.07 1.98
N HIS A 29 1.82 -2.31 3.22
CA HIS A 29 0.90 -1.45 3.96
C HIS A 29 1.72 -0.66 4.99
N THR A 30 1.63 0.67 4.95
CA THR A 30 2.22 1.55 5.97
C THR A 30 1.15 2.45 6.55
N ASP A 31 1.54 3.46 7.33
CA ASP A 31 0.62 4.40 7.97
C ASP A 31 0.04 5.48 7.03
N GLY A 32 -0.97 5.08 6.26
CA GLY A 32 -1.80 5.96 5.42
C GLY A 32 -1.55 5.80 3.93
N VAL A 33 -0.54 5.03 3.55
CA VAL A 33 -0.24 4.68 2.16
C VAL A 33 0.06 3.20 2.05
N GLY A 34 -0.40 2.58 0.98
CA GLY A 34 -0.08 1.21 0.63
C GLY A 34 0.26 1.10 -0.84
N TYR A 35 1.07 0.10 -1.19
CA TYR A 35 1.38 -0.24 -2.57
C TYR A 35 1.20 -1.74 -2.78
N ARG A 36 0.60 -2.10 -3.91
CA ARG A 36 0.34 -3.50 -4.29
C ARG A 36 0.66 -3.70 -5.76
N LEU A 37 1.27 -4.84 -6.05
CA LEU A 37 1.46 -5.31 -7.42
C LEU A 37 0.63 -6.57 -7.61
N ARG A 38 -0.49 -6.49 -8.35
CA ARG A 38 -1.30 -7.65 -8.71
C ARG A 38 -0.80 -8.24 -10.03
N LYS A 39 -0.80 -9.57 -10.14
CA LYS A 39 -0.58 -10.27 -11.41
C LYS A 39 -1.90 -10.36 -12.19
N GLY A 40 -1.86 -10.11 -13.49
CA GLY A 40 -3.03 -10.21 -14.39
C GLY A 40 -3.24 -8.93 -15.19
N GLU A 41 -4.33 -8.88 -15.95
CA GLU A 41 -4.69 -7.73 -16.78
C GLU A 41 -5.29 -6.58 -15.96
N HIS A 42 -5.52 -5.44 -16.64
CA HIS A 42 -6.14 -4.26 -16.06
C HIS A 42 -7.60 -4.57 -15.69
N ASP A 43 -7.85 -4.79 -14.40
CA ASP A 43 -9.14 -5.17 -13.83
C ASP A 43 -9.18 -4.88 -12.33
N ILE A 44 -10.37 -4.89 -11.72
CA ILE A 44 -10.57 -4.87 -10.27
C ILE A 44 -11.29 -6.15 -9.87
N THR A 45 -10.64 -6.96 -9.05
CA THR A 45 -11.10 -8.31 -8.69
C THR A 45 -11.51 -8.41 -7.22
N ASP A 46 -12.17 -9.51 -6.84
CA ASP A 46 -12.48 -9.81 -5.43
C ASP A 46 -11.24 -9.85 -4.53
N PHE A 47 -10.09 -10.25 -5.10
CA PHE A 47 -8.81 -10.20 -4.41
C PHE A 47 -8.43 -8.75 -4.06
N ASP A 48 -8.60 -7.81 -4.98
CA ASP A 48 -8.32 -6.40 -4.73
C ASP A 48 -9.24 -5.84 -3.62
N TRP A 49 -10.53 -6.18 -3.67
CA TRP A 49 -11.50 -5.78 -2.64
C TRP A 49 -11.14 -6.29 -1.25
N LYS A 50 -10.74 -7.56 -1.13
CA LYS A 50 -10.28 -8.11 0.15
C LYS A 50 -9.16 -7.26 0.75
N LEU A 51 -8.24 -6.81 -0.08
CA LEU A 51 -7.04 -6.13 0.35
C LEU A 51 -7.29 -4.66 0.68
N TYR A 52 -8.26 -4.03 0.00
CA TYR A 52 -8.79 -2.73 0.41
C TYR A 52 -9.50 -2.81 1.76
N LEU A 53 -10.30 -3.85 1.99
CA LEU A 53 -10.98 -4.07 3.27
C LEU A 53 -9.98 -4.34 4.40
N ASP A 54 -8.97 -5.17 4.16
CA ASP A 54 -7.89 -5.43 5.14
C ASP A 54 -7.15 -4.12 5.49
N PHE A 55 -6.78 -3.32 4.49
CA PHE A 55 -6.14 -2.02 4.70
C PHE A 55 -7.02 -1.01 5.45
N ALA A 56 -8.33 -1.02 5.20
CA ALA A 56 -9.28 -0.15 5.88
C ALA A 56 -9.53 -0.61 7.32
N ALA A 57 -9.65 -1.92 7.57
CA ALA A 57 -9.85 -2.50 8.90
C ALA A 57 -8.67 -2.18 9.84
N GLU A 58 -7.44 -2.18 9.33
CA GLU A 58 -6.24 -1.75 10.08
C GLU A 58 -6.24 -0.25 10.45
N ARG A 59 -7.15 0.54 9.89
CA ARG A 59 -7.19 2.01 10.02
C ARG A 59 -8.43 2.59 10.69
N ILE A 60 -9.55 1.88 10.62
CA ILE A 60 -10.81 2.33 11.19
C ILE A 60 -10.86 1.82 12.64
N HIS A 61 -10.39 2.67 13.55
CA HIS A 61 -10.60 2.55 15.00
C HIS A 61 -11.32 3.79 15.51
#